data_AF-A0A2D5YWD8-F1
#
_entry.id   AF-A0A2D5YWD8-F1
#
_cell.length_a   1.000
_cell.length_b   1.000
_cell.length_c   1.000
_cell.angle_alpha   90.00
_cell.angle_beta   90.00
_cell.angle_gamma   90.00
#
_symmetry.space_group_name_H-M   'P 1'
#
loop_
_entity.id
_entity.type
_entity.pdbx_description
1 polymer ?
#
loop_
_entity_poly.entity_id
_entity_poly.type
_entity_poly.pdbx_seq_one_letter_code
_entity_poly.pdbx_strand_id
1 'polypeptide(L)'
;MGLAIVLTAATANAATLDVTLNNVSPSQTFGYSTNGGSSYKSTKAGVFNWTRTGGSHVGDPVGNFRSFCVELTQNISPGSSYTYDVVAVEDAPNDGFASGMGTAKAALLSELWGRFYSPLFDADQAAAFQVSVWEIVYDGGVDLAAGSFQAQSLATGFVTLSQTWLNVLDGTGAMANLGAMTNPNRQDHIYELPTPTNEQIPAPAAATAGLMGLGLLGIGRKRRSA
;
A
#
# COMPACT_ATOMS: atom_id res chain seq x y z
N MET A 1 -42.69 -28.32 15.98
CA MET A 1 -42.44 -27.37 14.87
C MET A 1 -41.02 -26.85 15.04
N GLY A 2 -40.12 -27.22 14.14
CA GLY A 2 -38.68 -26.90 14.24
C GLY A 2 -38.39 -25.51 13.69
N LEU A 3 -37.61 -24.73 14.44
CA LEU A 3 -37.14 -23.41 14.04
C LEU A 3 -35.89 -23.60 13.15
N ALA A 4 -36.01 -23.29 11.86
CA ALA A 4 -34.88 -23.29 10.94
C ALA A 4 -34.16 -21.94 11.02
N ILE A 5 -32.88 -21.95 11.43
CA ILE A 5 -32.01 -20.77 11.38
C ILE A 5 -31.32 -20.77 10.02
N VAL A 6 -31.64 -19.78 9.19
CA VAL A 6 -30.96 -19.52 7.92
C VAL A 6 -29.74 -18.64 8.23
N LEU A 7 -28.54 -19.19 8.11
CA LEU A 7 -27.31 -18.40 8.10
C LEU A 7 -27.10 -17.87 6.67
N THR A 8 -27.33 -16.58 6.46
CA THR A 8 -26.86 -15.88 5.25
C THR A 8 -25.38 -15.55 5.43
N ALA A 9 -24.51 -16.21 4.67
CA ALA A 9 -23.10 -15.81 4.57
C ALA A 9 -23.03 -14.47 3.83
N ALA A 10 -22.66 -13.40 4.52
CA ALA A 10 -22.33 -12.14 3.88
C ALA A 10 -20.94 -12.29 3.22
N THR A 11 -20.87 -12.14 1.90
CA THR A 11 -19.58 -11.98 1.21
C THR A 11 -19.03 -10.60 1.55
N ALA A 12 -17.94 -10.54 2.33
CA ALA A 12 -17.21 -9.31 2.55
C ALA A 12 -16.51 -8.93 1.22
N ASN A 13 -16.98 -7.87 0.58
CA ASN A 13 -16.26 -7.28 -0.55
C ASN A 13 -15.29 -6.22 0.00
N ALA A 14 -14.17 -6.01 -0.70
CA ALA A 14 -13.26 -4.91 -0.38
C ALA A 14 -14.01 -3.57 -0.49
N ALA A 15 -13.71 -2.65 0.42
CA ALA A 15 -14.28 -1.31 0.36
C ALA A 15 -13.58 -0.52 -0.76
N THR A 16 -14.30 0.35 -1.45
CA THR A 16 -13.77 1.03 -2.65
C THR A 16 -13.53 2.52 -2.43
N LEU A 17 -12.57 3.08 -3.17
CA LEU A 17 -12.36 4.52 -3.32
C LEU A 17 -12.56 4.91 -4.77
N ASP A 18 -13.51 5.81 -5.03
CA ASP A 18 -13.62 6.48 -6.32
C ASP A 18 -12.79 7.76 -6.27
N VAL A 19 -11.84 7.90 -7.20
CA VAL A 19 -10.83 8.97 -7.18
C VAL A 19 -10.57 9.49 -8.59
N THR A 20 -10.20 10.77 -8.69
CA THR A 20 -9.74 11.40 -9.93
C THR A 20 -8.28 11.79 -9.80
N LEU A 21 -7.44 11.37 -10.75
CA LEU A 21 -6.04 11.84 -10.80
C LEU A 21 -6.02 13.27 -11.30
N ASN A 22 -5.56 14.21 -10.48
CA ASN A 22 -5.47 15.62 -10.87
C ASN A 22 -4.23 15.89 -11.71
N ASN A 23 -3.06 15.42 -11.24
CA ASN A 23 -1.76 15.57 -11.90
C ASN A 23 -0.69 14.71 -11.21
N VAL A 24 0.49 14.62 -11.85
CA VAL A 24 1.71 14.05 -11.25
C VAL A 24 2.77 15.15 -11.11
N SER A 25 2.76 15.83 -9.97
CA SER A 25 3.60 17.00 -9.70
C SER A 25 3.77 17.25 -8.20
N PRO A 26 4.96 17.65 -7.73
CA PRO A 26 6.18 17.81 -8.51
C PRO A 26 6.77 16.45 -8.90
N SER A 27 7.51 16.41 -10.02
CA SER A 27 8.05 15.17 -10.60
C SER A 27 9.29 15.40 -11.45
N GLN A 28 10.10 14.35 -11.62
CA GLN A 28 11.21 14.28 -12.58
C GLN A 28 10.99 13.13 -13.57
N THR A 29 11.67 13.21 -14.72
CA THR A 29 11.72 12.10 -15.68
C THR A 29 13.00 11.30 -15.48
N PHE A 30 12.92 9.98 -15.53
CA PHE A 30 14.07 9.10 -15.34
C PHE A 30 13.94 7.83 -16.17
N GLY A 31 15.07 7.13 -16.34
CA GLY A 31 15.13 5.80 -16.91
C GLY A 31 15.06 4.73 -15.82
N TYR A 32 14.32 3.65 -16.06
CA TYR A 32 14.26 2.52 -15.13
C TYR A 32 14.34 1.18 -15.85
N SER A 33 14.82 0.18 -15.13
CA SER A 33 14.77 -1.23 -15.51
C SER A 33 14.05 -2.03 -14.43
N THR A 34 13.31 -3.06 -14.82
CA THR A 34 12.75 -4.09 -13.91
C THR A 34 13.26 -5.49 -14.28
N ASN A 35 14.32 -5.56 -15.09
CA ASN A 35 14.94 -6.80 -15.58
C ASN A 35 16.46 -6.77 -15.44
N GLY A 36 16.93 -6.19 -14.34
CA GLY A 36 18.35 -6.15 -13.97
C GLY A 36 19.24 -5.44 -14.98
N GLY A 37 18.77 -4.34 -15.55
CA GLY A 37 19.53 -3.50 -16.47
C GLY A 37 19.56 -4.02 -17.91
N SER A 38 18.87 -5.12 -18.23
CA SER A 38 18.84 -5.67 -19.59
C SER A 38 18.16 -4.72 -20.59
N SER A 39 17.17 -3.95 -20.12
CA SER A 39 16.51 -2.91 -20.91
C SER A 39 16.01 -1.78 -20.00
N TYR A 40 15.98 -0.56 -20.55
CA TYR A 40 15.51 0.63 -19.85
C TYR A 40 14.29 1.26 -20.54
N LYS A 41 13.36 1.75 -19.72
CA LYS A 41 12.17 2.52 -20.11
C LYS A 41 12.23 3.90 -19.45
N SER A 42 11.49 4.88 -19.98
CA SER A 42 11.40 6.22 -19.39
C SER A 42 10.00 6.45 -18.81
N THR A 43 9.93 7.04 -17.61
CA THR A 43 8.68 7.45 -16.98
C THR A 43 8.89 8.66 -16.06
N LYS A 44 7.80 9.19 -15.50
CA LYS A 44 7.83 10.24 -14.48
C LYS A 44 7.81 9.63 -13.08
N ALA A 45 8.67 10.13 -12.20
CA ALA A 45 8.71 9.82 -10.78
C ALA A 45 8.30 11.07 -9.99
N GLY A 46 7.31 10.97 -9.10
CA GLY A 46 6.87 12.10 -8.28
C GLY A 46 5.56 11.86 -7.57
N VAL A 47 4.96 12.95 -7.08
CA VAL A 47 3.71 12.91 -6.30
C VAL A 47 2.51 12.76 -7.20
N PHE A 48 1.66 11.76 -6.94
CA PHE A 48 0.34 11.64 -7.56
C PHE A 48 -0.69 12.39 -6.71
N ASN A 49 -1.31 13.43 -7.27
CA ASN A 49 -2.30 14.24 -6.57
C ASN A 49 -3.70 13.82 -6.99
N TRP A 50 -4.52 13.44 -6.02
CA TRP A 50 -5.84 12.87 -6.23
C TRP A 50 -6.93 13.73 -5.59
N THR A 51 -8.14 13.61 -6.14
CA THR A 51 -9.37 14.05 -5.49
C THR A 51 -10.24 12.82 -5.29
N ARG A 52 -10.63 12.53 -4.05
CA ARG A 52 -11.67 11.52 -3.81
C ARG A 52 -13.03 12.07 -4.22
N THR A 53 -13.75 11.30 -5.03
CA THR A 53 -15.07 11.66 -5.58
C THR A 53 -16.20 10.75 -5.08
N GLY A 54 -15.89 9.62 -4.45
CA GLY A 54 -16.89 8.67 -3.96
C GLY A 54 -16.30 7.41 -3.32
N GLY A 55 -16.91 6.26 -3.60
CA GLY A 55 -16.55 4.95 -3.08
C GLY A 55 -17.28 4.54 -1.79
N SER A 56 -17.20 3.24 -1.47
CA SER A 56 -17.82 2.64 -0.28
C SER A 56 -16.92 2.66 0.97
N HIS A 57 -15.63 2.98 0.82
CA HIS A 57 -14.69 3.09 1.94
C HIS A 57 -15.10 4.20 2.91
N VAL A 58 -15.03 3.94 4.21
CA VAL A 58 -15.40 4.92 5.25
C VAL A 58 -14.13 5.45 5.89
N GLY A 59 -14.03 6.77 6.02
CA GLY A 59 -12.85 7.43 6.60
C GLY A 59 -11.89 7.97 5.54
N ASP A 60 -10.60 8.03 5.89
CA ASP A 60 -9.55 8.59 5.05
C ASP A 60 -9.20 7.71 3.84
N PRO A 61 -8.71 8.30 2.73
CA PRO A 61 -8.47 9.73 2.55
C PRO A 61 -9.77 10.49 2.26
N VAL A 62 -9.86 11.74 2.72
CA VAL A 62 -10.99 12.65 2.45
C VAL A 62 -10.53 13.81 1.57
N GLY A 63 -11.34 14.15 0.56
CA GLY A 63 -11.05 15.28 -0.33
C GLY A 63 -9.79 15.07 -1.17
N ASN A 64 -8.88 16.04 -1.14
CA ASN A 64 -7.62 15.97 -1.89
C ASN A 64 -6.56 15.25 -1.07
N PHE A 65 -5.89 14.29 -1.69
CA PHE A 65 -4.82 13.53 -1.06
C PHE A 65 -3.70 13.23 -2.05
N ARG A 66 -2.59 12.71 -1.51
CA ARG A 66 -1.40 12.38 -2.27
C ARG A 66 -1.07 10.91 -2.10
N SER A 67 -0.53 10.33 -3.16
CA SER A 67 -0.04 8.97 -3.13
C SER A 67 1.26 8.84 -3.91
N PHE A 68 1.90 7.70 -3.73
CA PHE A 68 3.00 7.23 -4.56
C PHE A 68 2.63 5.90 -5.19
N CYS A 69 3.05 5.71 -6.44
CA CYS A 69 2.79 4.53 -7.24
C CYS A 69 3.64 3.36 -6.74
N VAL A 70 3.06 2.17 -6.61
CA VAL A 70 3.79 0.92 -6.32
C VAL A 70 3.82 -0.02 -7.52
N GLU A 71 3.27 0.38 -8.66
CA GLU A 71 3.15 -0.46 -9.84
C GLU A 71 3.56 0.25 -11.14
N LEU A 72 4.72 -0.13 -11.69
CA LEU A 72 5.30 0.48 -12.90
C LEU A 72 4.74 -0.06 -14.22
N THR A 73 4.06 -1.21 -14.19
CA THR A 73 3.68 -1.97 -15.39
C THR A 73 2.35 -1.55 -15.99
N GLN A 74 1.51 -0.88 -15.20
CA GLN A 74 0.20 -0.38 -15.62
C GLN A 74 0.22 1.13 -15.78
N ASN A 75 -0.88 1.71 -16.28
CA ASN A 75 -0.95 3.13 -16.61
C ASN A 75 -2.21 3.80 -16.07
N ILE A 76 -2.06 5.08 -15.73
CA ILE A 76 -3.12 6.03 -15.38
C ILE A 76 -2.87 7.37 -16.06
N SER A 77 -3.86 8.25 -16.10
CA SER A 77 -3.80 9.51 -16.83
C SER A 77 -4.47 10.64 -16.05
N PRO A 78 -3.83 11.82 -15.92
CA PRO A 78 -4.45 12.98 -15.29
C PRO A 78 -5.79 13.35 -15.96
N GLY A 79 -6.75 13.80 -15.14
CA GLY A 79 -8.12 14.11 -15.54
C GLY A 79 -9.05 12.88 -15.60
N SER A 80 -8.54 11.66 -15.41
CA SER A 80 -9.35 10.44 -15.40
C SER A 80 -9.76 10.03 -13.98
N SER A 81 -10.91 9.38 -13.88
CA SER A 81 -11.42 8.79 -12.65
C SER A 81 -11.28 7.27 -12.64
N TYR A 82 -11.05 6.71 -11.46
CA TYR A 82 -10.85 5.29 -11.22
C TYR A 82 -11.55 4.87 -9.93
N THR A 83 -11.95 3.60 -9.88
CA THR A 83 -12.39 2.93 -8.66
C THR A 83 -11.30 1.96 -8.23
N TYR A 84 -10.83 2.11 -7.01
CA TYR A 84 -9.81 1.24 -6.41
C TYR A 84 -10.41 0.46 -5.24
N ASP A 85 -9.92 -0.75 -5.01
CA ASP A 85 -10.13 -1.48 -3.77
C ASP A 85 -9.14 -0.99 -2.72
N VAL A 86 -9.62 -0.77 -1.49
CA VAL A 86 -8.76 -0.43 -0.35
C VAL A 86 -8.32 -1.70 0.35
N VAL A 87 -7.00 -1.87 0.47
CA VAL A 87 -6.36 -3.07 1.03
C VAL A 87 -5.26 -2.68 2.02
N ALA A 88 -4.74 -3.67 2.75
CA ALA A 88 -3.54 -3.46 3.57
C ALA A 88 -2.31 -3.26 2.68
N VAL A 89 -1.30 -2.56 3.18
CA VAL A 89 -0.13 -2.19 2.36
C VAL A 89 0.65 -3.42 1.90
N GLU A 90 0.76 -4.44 2.75
CA GLU A 90 1.41 -5.71 2.45
C GLU A 90 0.72 -6.51 1.33
N ASP A 91 -0.56 -6.25 1.07
CA ASP A 91 -1.36 -6.92 0.04
C ASP A 91 -1.26 -6.24 -1.34
N ALA A 92 -0.68 -5.04 -1.40
CA ALA A 92 -0.41 -4.32 -2.65
C ALA A 92 1.03 -4.56 -3.15
N PRO A 93 1.33 -4.35 -4.44
CA PRO A 93 0.37 -4.25 -5.55
C PRO A 93 -0.24 -5.62 -5.90
N ASN A 94 -1.37 -5.63 -6.62
CA ASN A 94 -2.14 -6.83 -6.91
C ASN A 94 -1.84 -7.48 -8.28
N ASP A 95 -1.19 -6.78 -9.21
CA ASP A 95 -0.73 -7.32 -10.49
C ASP A 95 0.80 -7.44 -10.55
N GLY A 96 1.28 -8.55 -11.13
CA GLY A 96 2.71 -8.92 -11.13
C GLY A 96 3.25 -9.51 -9.82
N PHE A 97 2.46 -9.51 -8.73
CA PHE A 97 2.86 -10.03 -7.41
C PHE A 97 1.85 -11.06 -6.92
N ALA A 98 2.29 -12.32 -6.74
CA ALA A 98 1.38 -13.45 -6.44
C ALA A 98 0.60 -13.31 -5.11
N SER A 99 1.07 -12.46 -4.18
CA SER A 99 0.49 -12.27 -2.85
C SER A 99 0.76 -10.87 -2.28
N GLY A 100 0.87 -9.85 -3.12
CA GLY A 100 1.33 -8.52 -2.71
C GLY A 100 2.84 -8.48 -2.37
N MET A 101 3.29 -7.35 -1.84
CA MET A 101 4.70 -7.13 -1.48
C MET A 101 5.14 -7.79 -0.17
N GLY A 102 4.19 -8.13 0.72
CA GLY A 102 4.44 -8.71 2.03
C GLY A 102 4.90 -7.71 3.09
N THR A 103 4.90 -8.17 4.35
CA THR A 103 5.06 -7.31 5.54
C THR A 103 6.43 -6.65 5.66
N ALA A 104 7.50 -7.31 5.22
CA ALA A 104 8.85 -6.75 5.30
C ALA A 104 8.99 -5.50 4.42
N LYS A 105 8.48 -5.55 3.19
CA LYS A 105 8.48 -4.39 2.27
C LYS A 105 7.51 -3.31 2.74
N ALA A 106 6.33 -3.70 3.23
CA ALA A 106 5.39 -2.76 3.83
C ALA A 106 6.00 -1.99 5.02
N ALA A 107 6.81 -2.65 5.86
CA ALA A 107 7.51 -2.00 6.98
C ALA A 107 8.56 -0.99 6.49
N LEU A 108 9.34 -1.33 5.45
CA LEU A 108 10.30 -0.39 4.85
C LEU A 108 9.60 0.83 4.22
N LEU A 109 8.44 0.64 3.59
CA LEU A 109 7.64 1.75 3.08
C LEU A 109 7.08 2.61 4.22
N SER A 110 6.55 2.00 5.29
CA SER A 110 6.12 2.75 6.48
C SER A 110 7.25 3.59 7.08
N GLU A 111 8.46 3.05 7.13
CA GLU A 111 9.64 3.77 7.60
C GLU A 111 10.08 4.89 6.65
N LEU A 112 10.07 4.63 5.33
CA LEU A 112 10.39 5.63 4.30
C LEU A 112 9.47 6.85 4.44
N TRP A 113 8.17 6.63 4.60
CA TRP A 113 7.21 7.71 4.86
C TRP A 113 7.51 8.40 6.19
N GLY A 114 7.62 7.64 7.29
CA GLY A 114 7.78 8.22 8.62
C GLY A 114 9.08 9.02 8.81
N ARG A 115 10.12 8.72 8.04
CA ARG A 115 11.39 9.47 8.06
C ARG A 115 11.44 10.63 7.08
N PHE A 116 10.90 10.46 5.87
CA PHE A 116 11.24 11.34 4.75
C PHE A 116 10.05 11.99 4.06
N TYR A 117 8.82 11.51 4.26
CA TYR A 117 7.65 12.11 3.60
C TYR A 117 7.47 13.59 3.99
N SER A 118 7.16 14.42 2.99
CA SER A 118 6.81 15.81 3.22
C SER A 118 5.75 16.28 2.21
N PRO A 119 4.70 16.99 2.66
CA PRO A 119 3.74 17.63 1.76
C PRO A 119 4.36 18.82 1.00
N LEU A 120 5.59 19.19 1.29
CA LEU A 120 6.30 20.32 0.65
C LEU A 120 7.48 19.86 -0.22
N PHE A 121 7.52 18.60 -0.63
CA PHE A 121 8.55 18.12 -1.55
C PHE A 121 8.70 19.03 -2.76
N ASP A 122 9.96 19.29 -3.14
CA ASP A 122 10.29 19.76 -4.48
C ASP A 122 10.31 18.61 -5.50
N ALA A 123 10.68 18.89 -6.74
CA ALA A 123 10.71 17.88 -7.80
C ALA A 123 11.74 16.77 -7.58
N ASP A 124 12.90 17.10 -7.02
CA ASP A 124 13.95 16.11 -6.79
C ASP A 124 13.61 15.24 -5.57
N GLN A 125 13.07 15.83 -4.50
CA GLN A 125 12.62 15.08 -3.33
C GLN A 125 11.43 14.16 -3.67
N ALA A 126 10.46 14.65 -4.44
CA ALA A 126 9.32 13.83 -4.87
C ALA A 126 9.76 12.67 -5.77
N ALA A 127 10.68 12.91 -6.69
CA ALA A 127 11.23 11.87 -7.56
C ALA A 127 12.06 10.86 -6.78
N ALA A 128 12.92 11.32 -5.85
CA ALA A 128 13.70 10.46 -4.98
C ALA A 128 12.79 9.54 -4.17
N PHE A 129 11.69 10.09 -3.62
CA PHE A 129 10.74 9.34 -2.82
C PHE A 129 10.06 8.26 -3.67
N GLN A 130 9.54 8.62 -4.84
CA GLN A 130 8.89 7.68 -5.74
C GLN A 130 9.84 6.57 -6.24
N VAL A 131 11.11 6.89 -6.49
CA VAL A 131 12.12 5.89 -6.87
C VAL A 131 12.45 4.95 -5.70
N SER A 132 12.56 5.46 -4.47
CA SER A 132 12.76 4.62 -3.28
C SER A 132 11.59 3.65 -3.08
N VAL A 133 10.34 4.09 -3.34
CA VAL A 133 9.16 3.22 -3.30
C VAL A 133 9.31 2.05 -4.28
N TRP A 134 9.73 2.31 -5.52
CA TRP A 134 9.87 1.25 -6.52
C TRP A 134 11.04 0.31 -6.25
N GLU A 135 12.17 0.80 -5.74
CA GLU A 135 13.27 -0.06 -5.29
C GLU A 135 12.78 -1.08 -4.25
N ILE A 136 12.11 -0.60 -3.20
CA ILE A 136 11.59 -1.46 -2.13
C ILE A 136 10.59 -2.49 -2.67
N VAL A 137 9.71 -2.07 -3.58
CA VAL A 137 8.65 -2.96 -4.11
C VAL A 137 9.20 -3.98 -5.10
N TYR A 138 10.06 -3.59 -6.03
CA TYR A 138 10.52 -4.45 -7.14
C TYR A 138 11.82 -5.20 -6.86
N ASP A 139 12.58 -4.81 -5.84
CA ASP A 139 13.86 -5.44 -5.52
C ASP A 139 13.83 -6.20 -4.18
N GLY A 140 14.77 -7.12 -4.01
CA GLY A 140 15.12 -7.72 -2.71
C GLY A 140 16.25 -6.97 -2.01
N GLY A 141 17.01 -6.15 -2.74
CA GLY A 141 18.01 -5.23 -2.23
C GLY A 141 17.49 -3.80 -2.10
N VAL A 142 18.42 -2.87 -1.87
CA VAL A 142 18.16 -1.41 -1.83
C VAL A 142 19.23 -0.64 -2.61
N ASP A 143 19.72 -1.21 -3.72
CA ASP A 143 20.79 -0.66 -4.55
C ASP A 143 20.27 -0.32 -5.95
N LEU A 144 20.06 0.98 -6.19
CA LEU A 144 19.49 1.50 -7.43
C LEU A 144 20.34 1.24 -8.68
N ALA A 145 21.60 0.78 -8.53
CA ALA A 145 22.49 0.42 -9.63
C ALA A 145 22.61 -1.09 -9.88
N ALA A 146 21.97 -1.91 -9.04
CA ALA A 146 22.03 -3.37 -9.11
C ALA A 146 20.64 -3.98 -8.92
N GLY A 147 20.53 -5.30 -8.74
CA GLY A 147 19.24 -5.94 -8.51
C GLY A 147 18.34 -6.00 -9.75
N SER A 148 17.06 -6.30 -9.50
CA SER A 148 15.99 -6.36 -10.51
C SER A 148 15.51 -4.98 -10.93
N PHE A 149 15.32 -4.07 -9.97
CA PHE A 149 15.00 -2.68 -10.24
C PHE A 149 16.28 -1.86 -10.32
N GLN A 150 16.44 -1.09 -11.38
CA GLN A 150 17.56 -0.15 -11.50
C GLN A 150 17.03 1.19 -11.95
N ALA A 151 17.51 2.26 -11.34
CA ALA A 151 17.21 3.62 -11.73
C ALA A 151 18.41 4.27 -12.40
N GLN A 152 18.27 4.60 -13.68
CA GLN A 152 19.25 5.37 -14.43
C GLN A 152 18.69 6.77 -14.66
N SER A 153 19.35 7.79 -14.12
CA SER A 153 18.94 9.17 -14.40
C SER A 153 19.85 9.85 -15.42
N LEU A 154 19.25 10.72 -16.24
CA LEU A 154 19.96 11.72 -17.04
C LEU A 154 20.45 12.90 -16.17
N ALA A 155 19.95 13.04 -14.93
CA ALA A 155 20.31 14.04 -13.93
C ALA A 155 20.52 13.38 -12.54
N THR A 156 21.77 13.36 -12.06
CA THR A 156 22.23 12.47 -10.97
C THR A 156 21.75 12.79 -9.55
N GLY A 157 21.11 13.96 -9.32
CA GLY A 157 20.79 14.48 -7.99
C GLY A 157 19.79 13.63 -7.20
N PHE A 158 18.58 13.43 -7.72
CA PHE A 158 17.52 12.75 -6.97
C PHE A 158 17.73 11.24 -6.82
N VAL A 159 18.41 10.57 -7.76
CA VAL A 159 18.77 9.14 -7.59
C VAL A 159 19.77 8.96 -6.45
N THR A 160 20.73 9.88 -6.33
CA THR A 160 21.68 9.88 -5.20
C THR A 160 20.97 10.13 -3.87
N LEU A 161 19.98 11.05 -3.86
CA LEU A 161 19.14 11.29 -2.69
C LEU A 161 18.32 10.05 -2.30
N SER A 162 17.69 9.41 -3.29
CA SER A 162 16.94 8.16 -3.10
C SER A 162 17.81 7.06 -2.50
N GLN A 163 19.02 6.86 -3.04
CA GLN A 163 19.98 5.90 -2.48
C GLN A 163 20.37 6.25 -1.03
N THR A 164 20.52 7.53 -0.71
CA THR A 164 20.85 7.99 0.65
C THR A 164 19.74 7.64 1.64
N TRP A 165 18.48 7.80 1.25
CA TRP A 165 17.33 7.41 2.08
C TRP A 165 17.23 5.90 2.23
N LEU A 166 17.39 5.15 1.13
CA LEU A 166 17.35 3.69 1.12
C LEU A 166 18.39 3.06 2.04
N ASN A 167 19.62 3.61 2.05
CA ASN A 167 20.73 3.09 2.86
C ASN A 167 20.49 3.10 4.38
N VAL A 168 19.51 3.86 4.87
CA VAL A 168 19.23 3.98 6.32
C VAL A 168 17.93 3.30 6.74
N LEU A 169 17.21 2.67 5.82
CA LEU A 169 16.01 1.91 6.15
C LEU A 169 16.39 0.52 6.66
N ASP A 170 15.73 0.09 7.73
CA ASP A 170 15.94 -1.23 8.36
C ASP A 170 14.62 -1.88 8.83
N GLY A 171 13.49 -1.21 8.60
CA GLY A 171 12.16 -1.64 9.02
C GLY A 171 11.87 -1.37 10.50
N THR A 172 12.67 -0.55 11.18
CA THR A 172 12.55 -0.29 12.64
C THR A 172 12.54 1.19 13.05
N GLY A 173 12.78 2.11 12.11
CA GLY A 173 12.76 3.55 12.35
C GLY A 173 11.40 4.20 12.63
N ALA A 174 11.32 5.51 12.39
CA ALA A 174 10.07 6.25 12.51
C ALA A 174 9.08 5.76 11.44
N MET A 175 7.91 5.28 11.88
CA MET A 175 6.88 4.66 11.04
C MET A 175 5.71 5.61 10.77
N ALA A 176 5.18 5.58 9.55
CA ALA A 176 3.92 6.23 9.20
C ALA A 176 2.76 5.24 9.13
N ASN A 177 1.54 5.72 9.38
CA ASN A 177 0.32 4.95 9.13
C ASN A 177 -0.04 5.05 7.65
N LEU A 178 -0.17 3.92 6.97
CA LEU A 178 -0.31 3.87 5.51
C LEU A 178 -1.54 3.06 5.09
N GLY A 179 -2.15 3.46 3.98
CA GLY A 179 -3.18 2.69 3.28
C GLY A 179 -2.76 2.43 1.84
N ALA A 180 -3.30 1.38 1.23
CA ALA A 180 -3.09 1.05 -0.17
C ALA A 180 -4.40 1.01 -0.96
N MET A 181 -4.33 1.44 -2.21
CA MET A 181 -5.42 1.37 -3.16
C MET A 181 -4.97 0.56 -4.38
N THR A 182 -5.71 -0.50 -4.71
CA THR A 182 -5.36 -1.43 -5.79
C THR A 182 -6.44 -1.56 -6.86
N ASN A 183 -6.02 -1.78 -8.11
CA ASN A 183 -6.92 -1.94 -9.27
C ASN A 183 -6.31 -2.96 -10.24
N PRO A 184 -7.07 -3.96 -10.72
CA PRO A 184 -6.53 -5.02 -11.56
C PRO A 184 -5.99 -4.56 -12.92
N ASN A 185 -6.24 -3.31 -13.34
CA ASN A 185 -5.84 -2.80 -14.66
C ASN A 185 -5.26 -1.37 -14.61
N ARG A 186 -5.07 -0.78 -13.43
CA ARG A 186 -4.50 0.57 -13.26
C ARG A 186 -3.45 0.53 -12.15
N GLN A 187 -2.43 1.38 -12.29
CA GLN A 187 -1.36 1.52 -11.29
C GLN A 187 -1.90 1.54 -9.87
N ASP A 188 -1.35 0.67 -9.04
CA ASP A 188 -1.59 0.64 -7.59
C ASP A 188 -0.80 1.71 -6.85
N HIS A 189 -1.33 2.14 -5.69
CA HIS A 189 -0.77 3.26 -4.94
C HIS A 189 -0.85 3.09 -3.43
N ILE A 190 0.08 3.76 -2.74
CA ILE A 190 0.09 3.93 -1.28
C ILE A 190 -0.08 5.40 -0.93
N TYR A 191 -0.88 5.67 0.10
CA TYR A 191 -1.10 6.99 0.66
C TYR A 191 -0.94 6.97 2.18
N GLU A 192 -0.61 8.13 2.75
CA GLU A 192 -0.53 8.29 4.20
C GLU A 192 -1.92 8.48 4.80
N LEU A 193 -2.20 7.73 5.86
CA LEU A 193 -3.37 7.92 6.71
C LEU A 193 -2.96 8.84 7.87
N PRO A 194 -3.86 9.70 8.36
CA PRO A 194 -3.60 10.45 9.58
C PRO A 194 -3.16 9.52 10.71
N THR A 195 -2.09 9.90 11.41
CA THR A 195 -1.65 9.17 12.61
C THR A 195 -2.82 9.17 13.59
N PRO A 196 -3.34 8.00 14.01
CA PRO A 196 -4.47 7.95 14.92
C PRO A 196 -4.10 8.69 16.20
N THR A 197 -4.82 9.76 16.53
CA THR A 197 -4.61 10.54 17.75
C THR A 197 -5.19 9.81 18.95
N ASN A 198 -4.67 8.63 19.30
CA ASN A 198 -5.06 7.84 20.48
C ASN A 198 -6.57 7.65 20.75
N GLU A 199 -7.45 7.94 19.79
CA GLU A 199 -8.87 7.70 19.88
C GLU A 199 -9.15 6.33 19.26
N GLN A 200 -8.98 5.32 20.12
CA GLN A 200 -9.46 3.95 20.02
C GLN A 200 -10.18 3.59 18.70
N ILE A 201 -9.42 3.25 17.66
CA ILE A 201 -9.97 2.59 16.47
C ILE A 201 -10.08 1.09 16.81
N PRO A 202 -11.28 0.48 16.79
CA PRO A 202 -11.38 -0.98 16.83
C PRO A 202 -10.64 -1.54 15.61
N ALA A 203 -9.61 -2.36 15.86
CA ALA A 203 -8.94 -3.13 14.83
C ALA A 203 -9.99 -3.83 13.94
N PRO A 204 -9.77 -3.94 12.61
CA PRO A 204 -10.73 -4.53 11.69
C PRO A 204 -11.20 -5.89 12.22
N ALA A 205 -12.51 -6.11 12.14
CA ALA A 205 -13.26 -7.21 12.77
C ALA A 205 -12.95 -8.62 12.21
N ALA A 206 -11.72 -8.88 11.79
CA ALA A 206 -11.25 -10.19 11.33
C ALA A 206 -10.76 -11.09 12.48
N ALA A 207 -10.54 -10.56 13.70
CA ALA A 207 -10.02 -11.35 14.82
C ALA A 207 -11.09 -11.86 15.82
N THR A 208 -12.36 -11.45 15.70
CA THR A 208 -13.39 -11.74 16.71
C THR A 208 -14.46 -12.74 16.23
N ALA A 209 -14.09 -13.68 15.36
CA ALA A 209 -14.98 -14.77 14.92
C ALA A 209 -14.48 -16.18 15.30
N GLY A 210 -13.46 -16.29 16.18
CA GLY A 210 -12.76 -17.56 16.43
C GLY A 210 -12.98 -18.27 17.76
N LEU A 211 -13.66 -17.69 18.76
CA LEU A 211 -13.59 -18.21 20.15
C LEU A 211 -14.92 -18.31 20.92
N MET A 212 -16.06 -18.41 20.23
CA MET A 212 -17.33 -18.75 20.87
C MET A 212 -17.97 -19.98 20.21
N GLY A 213 -17.37 -21.13 20.41
CA GLY A 213 -17.95 -22.37 19.93
C GLY A 213 -17.12 -23.58 20.28
N LEU A 214 -17.01 -23.91 21.57
CA LEU A 214 -16.68 -25.26 22.08
C LEU A 214 -16.78 -25.24 23.61
N GLY A 215 -17.88 -25.75 24.18
CA GLY A 215 -17.97 -25.89 25.64
C GLY A 215 -19.34 -26.17 26.25
N LEU A 216 -20.28 -26.83 25.57
CA LEU A 216 -21.51 -27.34 26.20
C LEU A 216 -21.79 -28.79 25.81
N LEU A 217 -20.93 -29.73 26.23
CA LEU A 217 -21.28 -31.16 26.27
C LEU A 217 -20.59 -31.80 27.49
N GLY A 218 -21.32 -31.92 28.59
CA GLY A 218 -20.79 -32.49 29.83
C GLY A 218 -21.85 -32.76 30.90
N ILE A 219 -23.03 -33.27 30.53
CA ILE A 219 -23.99 -33.81 31.50
C ILE A 219 -24.42 -35.20 31.04
N GLY A 220 -24.04 -36.22 31.82
CA GLY A 220 -24.78 -37.48 31.86
C GLY A 220 -23.92 -38.75 31.91
N ARG A 221 -23.61 -39.19 33.14
CA ARG A 221 -23.80 -40.57 33.69
C ARG A 221 -22.62 -41.00 34.56
N LYS A 222 -22.87 -41.17 35.85
CA LYS A 222 -22.79 -42.50 36.47
C LYS A 222 -23.55 -42.56 37.78
N ARG A 223 -24.21 -43.71 37.93
CA ARG A 223 -25.23 -44.07 38.91
C ARG A 223 -24.58 -44.44 40.25
N ARG A 224 -25.33 -44.22 41.33
CA ARG A 224 -25.12 -44.76 42.68
C ARG A 224 -24.94 -46.28 42.67
N SER A 225 -24.03 -46.78 43.52
CA SER A 225 -24.14 -48.05 44.25
C SER A 225 -23.07 -48.11 45.36
N ALA A 226 -23.50 -47.87 46.61
CA ALA A 226 -23.19 -48.56 47.87
C ALA A 226 -23.85 -47.75 48.99
#